data_AF-A0A7C2WYZ2-F1
#
_entry.id   AF-A0A7C2WYZ2-F1
#
_cell.length_a   1.000
_cell.length_b   1.000
_cell.length_c   1.000
_cell.angle_alpha   90.00
_cell.angle_beta   90.00
_cell.angle_gamma   90.00
#
_symmetry.space_group_name_H-M   'P 1'
#
loop_
_entity.id
_entity.type
_entity.pdbx_description
1 polymer ?
#
loop_
_entity_poly.entity_id
_entity_poly.type
_entity_poly.pdbx_seq_one_letter_code
_entity_poly.pdbx_strand_id
1 'polypeptide(L)' 'MIRTIISLPREIKVWLDDYSKKNNRPTAETIREALMLYKKKVDAETKDVLKISHGLWKSKKADASKYIESIRDEWK' A
#
# COMPACT_ATOMS: atom_id res chain seq x y z
N MET A 1 -5.72 -10.62 -19.23
CA MET A 1 -5.78 -11.14 -17.83
C MET A 1 -4.99 -12.44 -17.79
N ILE A 2 -4.04 -12.59 -16.87
CA ILE A 2 -3.27 -13.83 -16.72
C ILE A 2 -4.07 -14.79 -15.83
N ARG A 3 -4.19 -16.05 -16.23
CA ARG A 3 -4.81 -17.10 -15.39
C ARG A 3 -3.74 -17.72 -14.51
N THR A 4 -3.96 -17.74 -13.21
CA THR A 4 -3.03 -18.32 -12.22
C THR A 4 -3.75 -19.42 -11.44
N ILE A 5 -3.13 -20.58 -11.34
CA ILE A 5 -3.61 -21.68 -10.49
C ILE A 5 -3.02 -21.47 -9.09
N ILE A 6 -3.88 -21.43 -8.07
CA ILE A 6 -3.47 -21.33 -6.67
C ILE A 6 -3.98 -22.54 -5.90
N SER A 7 -3.12 -23.10 -5.06
CA SER A 7 -3.47 -24.19 -4.15
C SER A 7 -3.72 -23.62 -2.77
N LEU A 8 -4.91 -23.84 -2.24
CA LEU A 8 -5.30 -23.40 -0.90
C LEU A 8 -5.66 -24.63 -0.06
N PRO A 9 -5.38 -24.61 1.26
CA PRO A 9 -5.91 -25.60 2.18
C PRO A 9 -7.44 -25.65 2.09
N ARG A 10 -8.01 -26.85 2.29
CA ARG A 10 -9.47 -27.06 2.18
C ARG A 10 -10.26 -26.12 3.08
N GLU A 11 -9.80 -25.92 4.30
CA GLU A 11 -10.44 -25.05 5.30
C GLU A 11 -10.55 -23.60 4.81
N ILE A 12 -9.47 -23.08 4.21
CA ILE A 12 -9.44 -21.72 3.66
C ILE A 12 -10.38 -21.59 2.46
N LYS A 13 -10.45 -22.62 1.61
CA LYS A 13 -11.38 -22.63 0.47
C LYS A 13 -12.84 -22.57 0.93
N VAL A 14 -13.21 -23.38 1.93
CA VAL A 14 -14.57 -23.39 2.49
C VAL A 14 -14.90 -22.02 3.09
N TRP A 15 -14.00 -21.47 3.89
CA TRP A 15 -14.18 -20.14 4.47
C TRP A 15 -14.36 -19.05 3.41
N LEU A 16 -13.59 -19.12 2.32
CA LEU A 16 -13.64 -18.12 1.25
C LEU A 16 -14.96 -18.19 0.46
N ASP A 17 -15.46 -19.40 0.21
CA ASP A 17 -16.76 -19.60 -0.43
C ASP A 17 -17.91 -19.09 0.45
N ASP A 18 -17.85 -19.32 1.77
CA ASP A 18 -18.84 -18.81 2.72
C ASP A 18 -18.80 -17.28 2.82
N TYR A 19 -17.60 -16.70 2.83
CA TYR A 19 -17.41 -15.25 2.81
C TYR A 19 -17.98 -14.63 1.52
N SER A 20 -17.69 -15.24 0.37
CA SER A 20 -18.19 -14.81 -0.94
C SER A 20 -19.72 -14.80 -0.99
N LYS A 21 -20.36 -15.86 -0.49
CA LYS A 21 -21.83 -15.96 -0.40
C LYS A 21 -22.43 -14.88 0.51
N LYS A 22 -21.86 -14.67 1.70
CA LYS A 22 -22.36 -13.67 2.67
C LYS A 22 -22.27 -12.24 2.14
N ASN A 23 -21.22 -11.93 1.38
CA ASN A 23 -20.97 -10.59 0.88
C ASN A 23 -21.47 -10.37 -0.56
N ASN A 24 -22.09 -11.37 -1.19
CA ASN A 24 -22.56 -11.34 -2.57
C ASN A 24 -21.50 -10.87 -3.58
N ARG A 25 -20.25 -11.32 -3.40
CA ARG A 25 -19.11 -10.97 -4.25
C ARG A 25 -18.46 -12.22 -4.83
N PRO A 26 -17.99 -12.22 -6.08
CA PRO A 26 -17.22 -13.33 -6.63
C PRO A 26 -15.95 -13.63 -5.82
N THR A 27 -15.66 -14.90 -5.58
CA THR A 27 -14.44 -15.38 -4.91
C THR A 27 -13.16 -14.74 -5.48
N ALA A 28 -13.09 -14.61 -6.81
CA ALA A 28 -11.95 -13.99 -7.50
C ALA A 28 -11.78 -12.49 -7.20
N GLU A 29 -12.87 -11.78 -6.91
CA GLU A 29 -12.82 -10.37 -6.51
C GLU A 29 -12.27 -10.22 -5.10
N THR A 30 -12.73 -11.05 -4.15
CA THR A 30 -12.20 -11.10 -2.79
C THR A 30 -10.70 -11.42 -2.78
N ILE A 31 -10.26 -12.39 -3.57
CA ILE A 31 -8.83 -12.72 -3.70
C ILE A 31 -8.04 -11.53 -4.24
N ARG A 32 -8.57 -10.83 -5.25
CA ARG A 32 -7.90 -9.66 -5.84
C ARG A 32 -7.75 -8.53 -4.81
N GLU A 33 -8.80 -8.24 -4.05
CA GLU A 33 -8.77 -7.22 -3.01
C GLU A 33 -7.76 -7.58 -1.91
N ALA A 34 -7.78 -8.82 -1.44
CA ALA A 34 -6.83 -9.32 -0.45
C ALA A 34 -5.37 -9.21 -0.92
N LEU A 35 -5.08 -9.57 -2.17
CA LEU A 35 -3.74 -9.43 -2.76
C LEU A 35 -3.32 -7.96 -2.90
N MET A 36 -4.23 -7.06 -3.24
CA MET A 36 -3.93 -5.62 -3.31
C MET A 36 -3.60 -5.04 -1.93
N LEU A 37 -4.32 -5.45 -0.89
CA LEU A 37 -4.04 -5.05 0.49
C LEU A 37 -2.70 -5.61 0.97
N TYR A 38 -2.45 -6.90 0.68
CA TYR A 38 -1.18 -7.54 1.02
C TYR A 38 0.00 -6.88 0.32
N LYS A 39 -0.12 -6.60 -0.98
CA LYS A 39 0.90 -5.87 -1.75
C LYS A 39 1.19 -4.51 -1.14
N LYS A 40 0.15 -3.72 -0.83
CA LYS A 40 0.32 -2.41 -0.17
C LYS A 40 1.05 -2.53 1.16
N LYS A 41 0.75 -3.55 1.96
CA LYS A 41 1.42 -3.81 3.23
C LYS A 41 2.91 -4.12 3.02
N VAL A 42 3.23 -5.04 2.11
CA VAL A 42 4.63 -5.38 1.78
C VAL A 42 5.38 -4.18 1.21
N ASP A 43 4.76 -3.41 0.32
CA ASP A 43 5.35 -2.21 -0.28
C ASP A 43 5.58 -1.11 0.78
N ALA A 44 4.70 -0.98 1.78
CA ALA A 44 4.86 -0.05 2.88
C ALA A 44 5.94 -0.49 3.88
N GLU A 45 6.10 -1.79 4.11
CA GLU A 45 7.19 -2.35 4.94
C GLU A 45 8.56 -2.22 4.25
N THR A 46 8.61 -2.31 2.92
CA THR A 46 9.85 -2.18 2.13
C THR A 46 10.23 -0.74 1.84
N LYS A 47 9.26 0.15 1.64
CA LYS A 47 9.50 1.60 1.56
C LYS A 47 9.47 2.15 2.97
N ASP A 48 10.64 2.18 3.60
CA ASP A 48 10.86 3.01 4.78
C ASP A 48 10.82 4.48 4.34
N VAL A 49 9.60 4.98 4.10
CA VAL A 49 9.33 6.36 3.68
C VAL A 49 9.93 7.31 4.70
N LEU A 50 10.03 6.91 5.98
CA LEU A 50 10.70 7.67 7.01
C LEU A 50 12.22 7.73 6.79
N LYS A 51 12.89 6.65 6.38
CA LYS A 51 14.29 6.71 5.92
C LYS A 51 14.47 7.51 4.64
N ILE A 52 13.59 7.33 3.64
CA ILE A 52 13.68 8.05 2.36
C ILE A 52 13.46 9.55 2.56
N SER A 53 12.54 9.91 3.46
CA SER A 53 12.26 11.31 3.82
C SER A 53 13.13 11.86 4.94
N HIS A 54 13.98 11.01 5.54
CA HIS A 54 14.90 11.43 6.59
C HIS A 54 15.90 12.44 6.02
N GLY A 55 15.92 13.65 6.57
CA GLY A 55 16.81 14.71 6.10
C GLY A 55 16.31 15.52 4.90
N LEU A 56 15.15 15.18 4.28
CA LEU A 56 14.51 16.05 3.29
C LEU A 56 14.04 17.38 3.90
N TRP A 57 13.72 17.36 5.19
CA TRP A 57 13.42 18.56 5.97
C TRP A 57 14.67 18.96 6.75
N LYS A 58 15.44 19.91 6.22
CA LYS A 58 16.72 20.35 6.81
C LYS A 58 16.56 20.93 8.23
N SER A 59 15.38 21.48 8.58
CA SER A 59 15.06 21.85 9.96
C SER A 59 13.55 21.96 10.21
N LYS A 60 13.08 21.65 11.42
CA LYS A 60 11.71 21.92 11.91
C LYS A 60 11.51 23.38 12.37
N LYS A 61 12.45 24.29 12.09
CA LYS A 61 12.48 25.64 12.68
C LYS A 61 11.84 26.73 11.81
N ALA A 62 11.27 26.39 10.65
CA ALA A 62 10.65 27.36 9.76
C ALA A 62 9.22 26.94 9.37
N ASP A 63 8.37 27.94 9.23
CA ASP A 63 7.04 27.81 8.63
C ASP A 63 7.18 27.23 7.22
N ALA A 64 6.31 26.30 6.84
CA ALA A 64 6.47 25.51 5.61
C ALA A 64 6.56 26.39 4.36
N SER A 65 5.86 27.54 4.36
CA SER A 65 5.91 28.52 3.27
C SER A 65 7.31 29.13 3.09
N LYS A 66 7.95 29.55 4.19
CA LYS A 66 9.29 30.18 4.16
C LYS A 66 10.37 29.19 3.72
N TYR A 67 10.22 27.92 4.08
CA TYR A 67 11.14 26.85 3.65
C TYR A 67 11.06 26.59 2.14
N ILE A 68 9.86 26.60 1.57
CA ILE A 68 9.66 26.42 0.13
C ILE A 68 10.20 27.63 -0.65
N GLU A 69 10.00 28.85 -0.13
CA GLU A 69 10.58 30.06 -0.72
C GLU A 69 12.11 30.01 -0.76
N SER A 70 12.76 29.66 0.36
CA SER A 70 14.22 29.60 0.42
C SER A 70 14.82 28.56 -0.53
N ILE A 71 14.18 27.38 -0.69
CA ILE A 71 14.63 26.36 -1.66
C ILE A 71 14.48 26.85 -3.10
N ARG A 72 13.42 27.60 -3.41
CA ARG A 72 13.21 28.15 -4.75
C ARG A 72 14.25 29.21 -5.11
N ASP A 73 14.65 30.02 -4.14
CA ASP A 73 15.69 31.03 -4.35
C ASP A 73 17.09 30.43 -4.51
N GLU A 74 17.36 29.20 -4.01
CA GLU A 74 18.61 28.47 -4.27
C GLU A 74 18.81 28.10 -5.77
N TRP A 75 17.76 28.16 -6.60
CA TRP A 75 17.77 27.75 -8.01
C TRP A 75 17.75 28.94 -8.99
N LYS A 76 17.85 30.18 -8.50
CA LYS A 76 18.07 31.39 -9.31
C LYS A 76 19.55 31.69 -9.45
#